data_AF-A0A0E0R2E1-F1
#
_entry.id   AF-A0A0E0R2E1-F1
#
_cell.length_a   1.000
_cell.length_b   1.000
_cell.length_c   1.000
_cell.angle_alpha   90.00
_cell.angle_beta   90.00
_cell.angle_gamma   90.00
#
_symmetry.space_group_name_H-M   'P 1'
#
loop_
_entity.id
_entity.type
_entity.pdbx_description
1 polymer ?
#
loop_
_entity_poly.entity_id
_entity_poly.type
_entity_poly.pdbx_seq_one_letter_code
_entity_poly.pdbx_strand_id
1 'polypeptide(L)'
;MAHARSTGSLPVANVQALAETCNDPDQQIPERYIRADANADEVISGDDCTAAIPTVDLSKLLDPLSSDEETAKLGSACQKWGFFQLINHGVSDDVIRDARKDVAEFFRLPLETKKAYSQLPNGIEGYGQAFVVSHEQKLDWADMFYLVLRPGEFRNMALWPAHPPSFRNSIDRYSSETARVARCLFEFMEKDMGVRPGSLLERFQDQPQGIRMNYYPPCREAGKVVGLSPHTDAAGLTLLLQVNDVPGLQIRAPGGRWLAVGAPPDGAFVVNVGDILEIMSNGKYRSVEHRAVVRPDRERVSAAVFHRPCQDAVVGPLPELVGEGGGDNARYTSMGYLEFMKRYYSAKLDGRNHLDGLRIKLSSSKV
;
A
#
# COMPACT_ATOMS: atom_id res chain seq x y z
N MET A 1 11.62 -3.58 22.00
CA MET A 1 12.27 -4.66 21.23
C MET A 1 12.19 -4.31 19.76
N ALA A 2 13.27 -4.56 19.01
CA ALA A 2 13.68 -3.69 17.91
C ALA A 2 12.81 -3.84 16.65
N HIS A 3 11.82 -2.95 16.48
CA HIS A 3 11.57 -2.42 15.14
C HIS A 3 12.92 -2.02 14.56
N ALA A 4 13.21 -2.41 13.30
CA ALA A 4 14.33 -1.84 12.58
C ALA A 4 14.24 -0.33 12.79
N ARG A 5 15.20 0.25 13.54
CA ARG A 5 15.21 1.68 13.85
C ARG A 5 15.32 2.37 12.49
N SER A 6 14.19 2.80 11.93
CA SER A 6 14.19 3.68 10.79
C SER A 6 14.86 4.95 11.26
N THR A 7 15.76 5.50 10.44
CA THR A 7 16.11 6.92 10.54
C THR A 7 14.77 7.67 10.51
N GLY A 8 14.35 8.27 11.63
CA GLY A 8 13.05 8.93 11.73
C GLY A 8 12.85 9.96 10.63
N SER A 9 11.61 10.23 10.24
CA SER A 9 11.32 11.31 9.29
C SER A 9 11.53 12.67 9.96
N LEU A 10 12.12 13.62 9.24
CA LEU A 10 12.24 15.00 9.74
C LEU A 10 10.83 15.59 9.92
N PRO A 11 10.59 16.36 11.00
CA PRO A 11 9.29 16.97 11.23
C PRO A 11 8.98 18.01 10.14
N VAL A 12 7.76 17.99 9.64
CA VAL A 12 7.24 18.89 8.62
C VAL A 12 5.86 19.38 9.01
N ALA A 13 5.43 20.49 8.42
CA ALA A 13 4.10 21.03 8.66
C ALA A 13 3.01 20.06 8.20
N ASN A 14 1.89 20.05 8.93
CA ASN A 14 0.72 19.26 8.60
C ASN A 14 0.04 19.82 7.35
N VAL A 15 -0.22 18.98 6.34
CA VAL A 15 -0.74 19.45 5.05
C VAL A 15 -2.18 19.91 5.17
N GLN A 16 -2.99 19.28 6.03
CA GLN A 16 -4.36 19.73 6.26
C GLN A 16 -4.41 21.17 6.79
N ALA A 17 -3.54 21.55 7.75
CA ALA A 17 -3.42 22.93 8.18
C ALA A 17 -2.85 23.86 7.09
N LEU A 18 -1.88 23.41 6.30
CA LEU A 18 -1.38 24.19 5.17
C LEU A 18 -2.47 24.44 4.12
N ALA A 19 -3.34 23.46 3.85
CA ALA A 19 -4.41 23.58 2.88
C ALA A 19 -5.49 24.57 3.33
N GLU A 20 -5.74 24.71 4.63
CA GLU A 20 -6.63 25.74 5.16
C GLU A 20 -6.11 27.15 4.85
N THR A 21 -4.79 27.35 4.83
CA THR A 21 -4.20 28.68 4.56
C THR A 21 -3.91 28.92 3.07
N CYS A 22 -3.42 27.91 2.34
CA CYS A 22 -3.08 28.00 0.91
C CYS A 22 -4.30 28.03 -0.02
N ASN A 23 -5.51 27.87 0.51
CA ASN A 23 -6.75 28.12 -0.22
C ASN A 23 -7.13 29.63 -0.23
N ASP A 24 -6.37 30.50 0.43
CA ASP A 24 -6.44 31.95 0.26
C ASP A 24 -5.78 32.35 -1.08
N PRO A 25 -6.43 33.15 -1.95
CA PRO A 25 -5.85 33.62 -3.21
C PRO A 25 -4.45 34.25 -3.09
N ASP A 26 -4.12 34.83 -1.92
CA ASP A 26 -2.86 35.55 -1.70
C ASP A 26 -1.73 34.65 -1.16
N GLN A 27 -2.02 33.39 -0.80
CA GLN A 27 -1.00 32.46 -0.32
C GLN A 27 -0.64 31.39 -1.35
N GLN A 28 0.67 31.24 -1.58
CA GLN A 28 1.22 30.27 -2.51
C GLN A 28 1.56 28.95 -1.80
N ILE A 29 1.42 27.86 -2.54
CA ILE A 29 1.90 26.53 -2.13
C ILE A 29 3.40 26.62 -1.78
N PRO A 30 3.86 26.12 -0.62
CA PRO A 30 5.27 26.18 -0.28
C PRO A 30 6.12 25.41 -1.30
N GLU A 31 7.27 25.96 -1.67
CA GLU A 31 8.14 25.42 -2.73
C GLU A 31 8.47 23.93 -2.58
N ARG A 32 8.57 23.43 -1.34
CA ARG A 32 8.82 22.00 -1.07
C ARG A 32 7.71 21.07 -1.58
N TYR A 33 6.49 21.54 -1.77
CA TYR A 33 5.38 20.71 -2.27
C TYR A 33 5.18 20.83 -3.78
N ILE A 34 5.83 21.81 -4.44
CA ILE A 34 5.70 22.01 -5.88
C ILE A 34 6.44 20.90 -6.65
N ARG A 35 5.66 20.08 -7.35
CA ARG A 35 6.01 18.89 -8.14
C ARG A 35 5.33 18.90 -9.51
N ALA A 36 5.55 19.97 -10.28
CA ALA A 36 4.99 20.11 -11.63
C ALA A 36 5.51 19.02 -12.60
N ASP A 37 6.70 18.50 -12.35
CA ASP A 37 7.33 17.39 -13.08
C ASP A 37 6.51 16.10 -13.00
N ALA A 38 5.95 15.80 -11.82
CA ALA A 38 5.23 14.56 -11.60
C ALA A 38 3.88 14.53 -12.35
N ASN A 39 3.23 15.67 -12.56
CA ASN A 39 1.95 15.73 -13.27
C ASN A 39 2.08 15.96 -14.78
N ALA A 40 3.30 15.92 -15.33
CA ALA A 40 3.56 16.13 -16.76
C ALA A 40 3.21 14.90 -17.63
N ASP A 41 3.20 13.70 -17.03
CA ASP A 41 2.94 12.46 -17.76
C ASP A 41 1.48 12.31 -18.18
N GLU A 42 1.26 11.77 -19.38
CA GLU A 42 -0.08 11.46 -19.90
C GLU A 42 -0.78 10.40 -19.03
N VAL A 43 -2.02 10.69 -18.63
CA VAL A 43 -2.86 9.79 -17.83
C VAL A 43 -4.02 9.27 -18.68
N ILE A 44 -4.17 7.95 -18.75
CA ILE A 44 -5.35 7.30 -19.33
C ILE A 44 -6.55 7.54 -18.40
N SER A 45 -7.58 8.24 -18.88
CA SER A 45 -8.85 8.51 -18.17
C SER A 45 -10.05 8.56 -19.15
N GLY A 46 -11.22 8.01 -18.79
CA GLY A 46 -12.44 7.98 -19.63
C GLY A 46 -13.50 6.95 -19.17
N ASP A 47 -14.66 6.87 -19.84
CA ASP A 47 -15.78 5.96 -19.52
C ASP A 47 -15.44 4.45 -19.61
N ASP A 48 -14.33 4.09 -20.26
CA ASP A 48 -13.74 2.74 -20.23
C ASP A 48 -13.04 2.41 -18.87
N CYS A 49 -12.90 3.38 -17.96
CA CYS A 49 -12.08 3.24 -16.76
C CYS A 49 -12.77 2.55 -15.56
N THR A 50 -14.08 2.34 -15.59
CA THR A 50 -14.77 1.58 -14.52
C THR A 50 -14.40 0.09 -14.53
N ALA A 51 -13.74 -0.39 -15.60
CA ALA A 51 -13.28 -1.77 -15.79
C ALA A 51 -11.76 -1.91 -16.05
N ALA A 52 -10.94 -0.90 -15.70
CA ALA A 52 -9.57 -0.84 -16.20
C ALA A 52 -8.57 -1.79 -15.52
N ILE A 53 -8.83 -2.22 -14.28
CA ILE A 53 -8.05 -3.28 -13.62
C ILE A 53 -8.92 -4.52 -13.43
N PRO A 54 -8.35 -5.74 -13.47
CA PRO A 54 -9.12 -6.96 -13.30
C PRO A 54 -9.91 -6.97 -11.99
N THR A 55 -11.11 -7.53 -12.00
CA THR A 55 -11.90 -7.79 -10.80
C THR A 55 -11.81 -9.27 -10.44
N VAL A 56 -11.38 -9.61 -9.22
CA VAL A 56 -11.35 -10.97 -8.67
C VAL A 56 -12.50 -11.14 -7.69
N ASP A 57 -13.19 -12.27 -7.76
CA ASP A 57 -14.30 -12.63 -6.88
C ASP A 57 -13.86 -13.70 -5.86
N LEU A 58 -13.78 -13.33 -4.57
CA LEU A 58 -13.33 -14.27 -3.54
C LEU A 58 -14.31 -15.43 -3.32
N SER A 59 -15.61 -15.21 -3.53
CA SER A 59 -16.60 -16.28 -3.39
C SER A 59 -16.42 -17.35 -4.47
N LYS A 60 -16.04 -16.94 -5.68
CA LYS A 60 -15.71 -17.86 -6.78
C LYS A 60 -14.40 -18.60 -6.59
N LEU A 61 -13.42 -17.98 -5.94
CA LEU A 61 -12.18 -18.68 -5.53
C LEU A 61 -12.50 -19.83 -4.56
N LEU A 62 -13.44 -19.59 -3.63
CA LEU A 62 -13.85 -20.55 -2.60
C LEU A 62 -14.84 -21.61 -3.10
N ASP A 63 -15.55 -21.37 -4.21
CA ASP A 63 -16.45 -22.33 -4.83
C ASP A 63 -15.67 -23.37 -5.66
N PRO A 64 -15.72 -24.67 -5.31
CA PRO A 64 -15.03 -25.74 -6.05
C PRO A 64 -15.33 -25.78 -7.56
N LEU A 65 -16.51 -25.31 -7.99
CA LEU A 65 -16.90 -25.33 -9.40
C LEU A 65 -16.22 -24.23 -10.24
N SER A 66 -15.89 -23.09 -9.64
CA SER A 66 -15.26 -21.95 -10.32
C SER A 66 -13.83 -21.64 -9.84
N SER A 67 -13.35 -22.34 -8.80
CA SER A 67 -12.08 -22.05 -8.14
C SER A 67 -10.90 -22.04 -9.09
N ASP A 68 -10.80 -23.00 -10.01
CA ASP A 68 -9.67 -23.10 -10.93
C ASP A 68 -9.62 -21.94 -11.93
N GLU A 69 -10.78 -21.56 -12.51
CA GLU A 69 -10.89 -20.43 -13.42
C GLU A 69 -10.57 -19.11 -12.72
N GLU A 70 -11.15 -18.89 -11.53
CA GLU A 70 -10.92 -17.65 -10.78
C GLU A 70 -9.48 -17.59 -10.21
N THR A 71 -8.86 -18.73 -9.90
CA THR A 71 -7.43 -18.81 -9.51
C THR A 71 -6.54 -18.40 -10.68
N ALA A 72 -6.78 -18.90 -11.89
CA ALA A 72 -6.03 -18.51 -13.08
C ALA A 72 -6.19 -17.01 -13.40
N LYS A 73 -7.38 -16.46 -13.16
CA LYS A 73 -7.66 -15.03 -13.29
C LYS A 73 -6.93 -14.20 -12.25
N LEU A 74 -6.88 -14.63 -10.99
CA LEU A 74 -6.05 -14.03 -9.94
C LEU A 74 -4.58 -14.01 -10.33
N GLY A 75 -4.02 -15.15 -10.77
CA GLY A 75 -2.64 -15.24 -11.25
C GLY A 75 -2.36 -14.29 -12.41
N SER A 76 -3.24 -14.26 -13.42
CA SER A 76 -3.12 -13.33 -14.55
C SER A 76 -3.20 -11.86 -14.12
N ALA A 77 -4.02 -11.52 -13.13
CA ALA A 77 -4.09 -10.16 -12.59
C ALA A 77 -2.78 -9.78 -11.88
N CYS A 78 -2.27 -10.64 -11.01
CA CYS A 78 -1.00 -10.44 -10.31
C CYS A 78 0.21 -10.35 -11.26
N GLN A 79 0.22 -11.14 -12.33
CA GLN A 79 1.32 -11.16 -13.30
C GLN A 79 1.29 -9.98 -14.27
N LYS A 80 0.12 -9.62 -14.81
CA LYS A 80 0.02 -8.58 -15.86
C LYS A 80 -0.15 -7.19 -15.28
N TRP A 81 -0.97 -7.06 -14.24
CA TRP A 81 -1.37 -5.77 -13.68
C TRP A 81 -0.74 -5.47 -12.33
N GLY A 82 -0.46 -6.49 -11.52
CA GLY A 82 -0.03 -6.31 -10.13
C GLY A 82 -1.10 -5.69 -9.22
N PHE A 83 -2.28 -5.39 -9.77
CA PHE A 83 -3.42 -4.74 -9.15
C PHE A 83 -4.71 -5.43 -9.60
N PHE A 84 -5.68 -5.52 -8.71
CA PHE A 84 -7.03 -5.97 -9.02
C PHE A 84 -8.03 -5.41 -8.01
N GLN A 85 -9.31 -5.32 -8.40
CA GLN A 85 -10.40 -5.12 -7.45
C GLN A 85 -10.80 -6.46 -6.87
N LEU A 86 -11.09 -6.52 -5.57
CA LEU A 86 -11.60 -7.71 -4.91
C LEU A 86 -13.04 -7.47 -4.46
N ILE A 87 -13.96 -8.29 -4.96
CA ILE A 87 -15.38 -8.28 -4.60
C ILE A 87 -15.76 -9.56 -3.89
N ASN A 88 -16.95 -9.58 -3.26
CA ASN A 88 -17.50 -10.75 -2.57
C ASN A 88 -16.50 -11.37 -1.56
N HIS A 89 -15.69 -10.52 -0.91
CA HIS A 89 -14.61 -10.91 0.00
C HIS A 89 -15.10 -11.45 1.36
N GLY A 90 -16.41 -11.44 1.60
CA GLY A 90 -17.04 -11.95 2.81
C GLY A 90 -16.79 -11.11 4.07
N VAL A 91 -16.24 -9.90 3.92
CA VAL A 91 -16.18 -8.93 5.03
C VAL A 91 -17.53 -8.25 5.08
N SER A 92 -18.20 -8.27 6.23
CA SER A 92 -19.54 -7.68 6.37
C SER A 92 -19.52 -6.18 6.10
N ASP A 93 -20.57 -5.66 5.47
CA ASP A 93 -20.74 -4.23 5.18
C ASP A 93 -20.66 -3.36 6.43
N ASP A 94 -21.13 -3.85 7.57
CA ASP A 94 -21.01 -3.15 8.86
C ASP A 94 -19.56 -2.88 9.24
N VAL A 95 -18.66 -3.87 9.07
CA VAL A 95 -17.23 -3.71 9.38
C VAL A 95 -16.59 -2.68 8.45
N ILE A 96 -16.92 -2.70 7.15
CA ILE A 96 -16.42 -1.72 6.19
C ILE A 96 -16.93 -0.32 6.53
N ARG A 97 -18.24 -0.18 6.78
CA ARG A 97 -18.88 1.09 7.12
C ARG A 97 -18.31 1.68 8.41
N ASP A 98 -18.19 0.88 9.46
CA ASP A 98 -17.68 1.33 10.76
C ASP A 98 -16.22 1.79 10.63
N ALA A 99 -15.37 1.04 9.92
CA ALA A 99 -13.99 1.45 9.64
C ALA A 99 -13.91 2.75 8.83
N ARG A 100 -14.70 2.90 7.75
CA ARG A 100 -14.74 4.14 6.97
C ARG A 100 -15.17 5.33 7.82
N LYS A 101 -16.24 5.15 8.60
CA LYS A 101 -16.79 6.18 9.48
C LYS A 101 -15.73 6.65 10.48
N ASP A 102 -15.11 5.72 11.20
CA ASP A 102 -14.17 6.08 12.27
C ASP A 102 -12.87 6.69 11.73
N VAL A 103 -12.37 6.22 10.58
CA VAL A 103 -11.22 6.84 9.90
C VAL A 103 -11.56 8.27 9.46
N ALA A 104 -12.72 8.48 8.84
CA ALA A 104 -13.15 9.80 8.40
C ALA A 104 -13.38 10.75 9.59
N GLU A 105 -14.01 10.28 10.66
CA GLU A 105 -14.21 11.05 11.89
C GLU A 105 -12.89 11.43 12.56
N PHE A 106 -11.91 10.52 12.61
CA PHE A 106 -10.58 10.84 13.13
C PHE A 106 -9.93 12.02 12.40
N PHE A 107 -9.94 12.02 11.05
CA PHE A 107 -9.33 13.13 10.29
C PHE A 107 -10.09 14.45 10.39
N ARG A 108 -11.39 14.42 10.74
CA ARG A 108 -12.20 15.61 11.03
C ARG A 108 -11.93 16.21 12.41
N LEU A 109 -11.25 15.50 13.30
CA LEU A 109 -10.89 16.05 14.61
C LEU A 109 -9.96 17.27 14.46
N PRO A 110 -9.99 18.21 15.43
CA PRO A 110 -9.04 19.32 15.46
C PRO A 110 -7.59 18.83 15.38
N LEU A 111 -6.72 19.60 14.72
CA LEU A 111 -5.31 19.24 14.57
C LEU A 111 -4.62 18.97 15.92
N GLU A 112 -4.90 19.79 16.93
CA GLU A 112 -4.33 19.60 18.28
C GLU A 112 -4.74 18.27 18.92
N THR A 113 -5.96 17.79 18.65
CA THR A 113 -6.40 16.46 19.09
C THR A 113 -5.66 15.35 18.34
N LYS A 114 -5.45 15.49 17.03
CA LYS A 114 -4.70 14.52 16.23
C LYS A 114 -3.21 14.48 16.59
N LYS A 115 -2.62 15.63 16.94
CA LYS A 115 -1.22 15.75 17.37
C LYS A 115 -0.91 14.97 18.64
N ALA A 116 -1.90 14.66 19.48
CA ALA A 116 -1.72 13.76 20.62
C ALA A 116 -1.24 12.36 20.21
N TYR A 117 -1.48 11.97 18.95
CA TYR A 117 -1.05 10.70 18.37
C TYR A 117 0.13 10.85 17.41
N SER A 118 0.89 11.94 17.49
CA SER A 118 2.00 12.21 16.56
C SER A 118 3.06 11.11 16.57
N GLN A 119 3.73 10.95 15.44
CA GLN A 119 4.84 10.00 15.32
C GLN A 119 5.92 10.26 16.37
N LEU A 120 6.41 9.18 16.97
CA LEU A 120 7.55 9.23 17.89
C LEU A 120 8.88 9.30 17.11
N PRO A 121 9.95 9.89 17.68
CA PRO A 121 11.26 9.90 17.05
C PRO A 121 11.70 8.48 16.66
N ASN A 122 12.18 8.31 15.42
CA ASN A 122 12.65 7.04 14.87
C ASN A 122 11.56 5.95 14.69
N GLY A 123 10.28 6.32 14.75
CA GLY A 123 9.15 5.45 14.45
C GLY A 123 8.31 5.96 13.27
N ILE A 124 7.56 5.05 12.65
CA ILE A 124 6.59 5.38 11.60
C ILE A 124 5.16 5.42 12.12
N GLU A 125 4.87 4.76 13.25
CA GLU A 125 3.55 4.76 13.88
C GLU A 125 3.19 6.13 14.43
N GLY A 126 1.92 6.50 14.33
CA GLY A 126 1.39 7.79 14.74
C GLY A 126 1.00 8.66 13.54
N TYR A 127 0.59 9.89 13.84
CA TYR A 127 0.10 10.90 12.91
C TYR A 127 1.24 11.80 12.45
N GLY A 128 1.34 12.03 11.15
CA GLY A 128 2.42 12.84 10.58
C GLY A 128 2.67 12.55 9.10
N GLN A 129 3.93 12.68 8.69
CA GLN A 129 4.39 12.35 7.34
C GLN A 129 5.55 11.34 7.43
N ALA A 130 5.61 10.42 6.48
CA ALA A 130 6.68 9.44 6.38
C ALA A 130 7.64 9.77 5.22
N PHE A 131 8.84 9.17 5.25
CA PHE A 131 9.86 9.24 4.19
C PHE A 131 10.51 10.63 3.99
N VAL A 132 10.54 11.50 5.00
CA VAL A 132 11.23 12.79 4.92
C VAL A 132 12.68 12.63 5.38
N VAL A 133 13.61 12.50 4.43
CA VAL A 133 15.03 12.21 4.71
C VAL A 133 15.96 13.41 4.55
N SER A 134 15.52 14.54 3.98
CA SER A 134 16.31 15.78 3.91
C SER A 134 15.44 17.05 3.93
N HIS A 135 16.04 18.20 4.23
CA HIS A 135 15.34 19.49 4.27
C HIS A 135 15.03 20.05 2.87
N GLU A 136 15.82 19.66 1.88
CA GLU A 136 15.71 20.03 0.47
C GLU A 136 14.78 19.09 -0.31
N GLN A 137 14.34 17.99 0.33
CA GLN A 137 13.43 17.04 -0.29
C GLN A 137 12.07 17.68 -0.56
N LYS A 138 11.56 17.40 -1.76
CA LYS A 138 10.18 17.68 -2.11
C LYS A 138 9.21 16.74 -1.38
N LEU A 139 8.10 17.29 -0.91
CA LEU A 139 7.14 16.65 -0.03
C LEU A 139 5.83 16.33 -0.76
N ASP A 140 5.11 15.38 -0.19
CA ASP A 140 3.79 14.97 -0.66
C ASP A 140 2.70 15.83 -0.01
N TRP A 141 1.63 16.11 -0.76
CA TRP A 141 0.44 16.84 -0.31
C TRP A 141 -0.55 15.90 0.38
N ALA A 142 -0.09 15.28 1.47
CA ALA A 142 -0.90 14.40 2.31
C ALA A 142 -0.41 14.37 3.75
N ASP A 143 -1.35 14.07 4.64
CA ASP A 143 -1.06 13.58 5.98
C ASP A 143 -1.37 12.09 6.07
N MET A 144 -0.66 11.37 6.93
CA MET A 144 -0.94 9.97 7.20
C MET A 144 -1.06 9.68 8.68
N PHE A 145 -1.76 8.58 8.99
CA PHE A 145 -1.82 7.98 10.31
C PHE A 145 -1.50 6.49 10.19
N TYR A 146 -0.40 6.04 10.81
CA TYR A 146 0.05 4.65 10.72
C TYR A 146 -0.10 3.95 12.07
N LEU A 147 -0.67 2.74 12.06
CA LEU A 147 -0.80 1.89 13.24
C LEU A 147 -0.34 0.47 12.93
N VAL A 148 0.39 -0.15 13.85
CA VAL A 148 0.55 -1.61 13.85
C VAL A 148 -0.76 -2.25 14.26
N LEU A 149 -1.24 -3.20 13.46
CA LEU A 149 -2.48 -3.94 13.69
C LEU A 149 -2.23 -5.33 14.24
N ARG A 150 -1.25 -6.05 13.70
CA ARG A 150 -0.98 -7.45 14.10
C ARG A 150 0.53 -7.75 14.09
N PRO A 151 1.00 -8.68 14.94
CA PRO A 151 0.29 -9.25 16.11
C PRO A 151 -0.12 -8.22 17.17
N GLY A 152 -1.14 -8.54 17.98
CA GLY A 152 -1.73 -7.61 18.94
C GLY A 152 -0.77 -7.14 20.04
N GLU A 153 0.17 -8.00 20.42
CA GLU A 153 1.23 -7.73 21.40
C GLU A 153 2.22 -6.63 20.96
N PHE A 154 2.29 -6.32 19.66
CA PHE A 154 3.13 -5.24 19.14
C PHE A 154 2.39 -3.91 18.99
N ARG A 155 1.11 -3.84 19.37
CA ARG A 155 0.34 -2.59 19.29
C ARG A 155 0.79 -1.61 20.38
N ASN A 156 1.15 -0.41 19.96
CA ASN A 156 1.27 0.70 20.89
C ASN A 156 -0.11 1.35 21.13
N MET A 157 -0.84 0.89 22.14
CA MET A 157 -2.19 1.39 22.43
C MET A 157 -2.26 2.88 22.81
N ALA A 158 -1.14 3.51 23.16
CA ALA A 158 -1.09 4.96 23.36
C ALA A 158 -1.29 5.72 22.04
N LEU A 159 -0.92 5.12 20.90
CA LEU A 159 -1.13 5.68 19.57
C LEU A 159 -2.51 5.32 18.99
N TRP A 160 -3.26 4.40 19.60
CA TRP A 160 -4.60 4.05 19.14
C TRP A 160 -5.62 5.07 19.68
N PRO A 161 -6.31 5.87 18.82
CA PRO A 161 -7.23 6.91 19.26
C PRO A 161 -8.36 6.38 20.12
N ALA A 162 -8.71 7.12 21.17
CA ALA A 162 -9.91 6.88 21.97
C ALA A 162 -11.14 7.63 21.42
N HIS A 163 -10.92 8.53 20.46
CA HIS A 163 -11.95 9.27 19.76
C HIS A 163 -11.79 9.09 18.24
N PRO A 164 -12.87 8.73 17.52
CA PRO A 164 -14.21 8.40 18.04
C PRO A 164 -14.20 7.16 18.96
N PRO A 165 -15.15 7.03 19.93
CA PRO A 165 -15.15 5.91 20.90
C PRO A 165 -15.14 4.52 20.27
N SER A 166 -15.71 4.38 19.07
CA SER A 166 -15.74 3.15 18.28
C SER A 166 -14.40 2.81 17.62
N PHE A 167 -13.49 3.77 17.45
CA PHE A 167 -12.31 3.65 16.58
C PHE A 167 -11.51 2.38 16.82
N ARG A 168 -11.14 2.13 18.09
CA ARG A 168 -10.29 0.98 18.43
C ARG A 168 -10.95 -0.35 18.06
N ASN A 169 -12.24 -0.48 18.38
CA ASN A 169 -13.00 -1.70 18.10
C ASN A 169 -13.24 -1.89 16.60
N SER A 170 -13.61 -0.83 15.88
CA SER A 170 -13.84 -0.89 14.43
C SER A 170 -12.57 -1.27 13.67
N ILE A 171 -11.43 -0.65 14.02
CA ILE A 171 -10.14 -0.94 13.39
C ILE A 171 -9.63 -2.34 13.76
N ASP A 172 -9.89 -2.83 14.97
CA ASP A 172 -9.54 -4.20 15.37
C ASP A 172 -10.37 -5.28 14.65
N ARG A 173 -11.69 -5.05 14.51
CA ARG A 173 -12.57 -5.92 13.70
C ARG A 173 -12.13 -5.94 12.24
N TYR A 174 -11.87 -4.76 11.68
CA TYR A 174 -11.39 -4.60 10.32
C TYR A 174 -10.02 -5.27 10.09
N SER A 175 -9.10 -5.15 11.06
CA SER A 175 -7.81 -5.86 11.06
C SER A 175 -7.98 -7.36 10.93
N SER A 176 -8.87 -7.96 11.72
CA SER A 176 -9.09 -9.42 11.72
C SER A 176 -9.71 -9.90 10.40
N GLU A 177 -10.68 -9.17 9.86
CA GLU A 177 -11.30 -9.53 8.59
C GLU A 177 -10.35 -9.39 7.39
N THR A 178 -9.56 -8.31 7.33
CA THR A 178 -8.55 -8.14 6.27
C THR A 178 -7.43 -9.18 6.38
N ALA A 179 -7.04 -9.59 7.59
CA ALA A 179 -6.10 -10.69 7.78
C ALA A 179 -6.67 -12.03 7.26
N ARG A 180 -7.94 -12.33 7.52
CA ARG A 180 -8.63 -13.52 6.97
C ARG A 180 -8.63 -13.51 5.44
N VAL A 181 -8.96 -12.37 4.83
CA VAL A 181 -8.97 -12.20 3.36
C VAL A 181 -7.56 -12.41 2.78
N ALA A 182 -6.53 -11.79 3.35
CA ALA A 182 -5.16 -11.92 2.86
C ALA A 182 -4.65 -13.37 2.95
N ARG A 183 -4.95 -14.09 4.04
CA ARG A 183 -4.60 -15.52 4.15
C ARG A 183 -5.21 -16.35 3.02
N CYS A 184 -6.50 -16.14 2.77
CA CYS A 184 -7.22 -16.80 1.69
C CYS A 184 -6.56 -16.52 0.32
N LEU A 185 -6.24 -15.25 0.05
CA LEU A 185 -5.53 -14.87 -1.18
C LEU A 185 -4.15 -15.54 -1.29
N PHE A 186 -3.39 -15.63 -0.20
CA PHE A 186 -2.09 -16.31 -0.22
C PHE A 186 -2.22 -17.80 -0.58
N GLU A 187 -3.21 -18.51 -0.05
CA GLU A 187 -3.48 -19.92 -0.41
C GLU A 187 -3.74 -20.10 -1.92
N PHE A 188 -4.58 -19.24 -2.51
CA PHE A 188 -4.85 -19.29 -3.95
C PHE A 188 -3.66 -18.83 -4.79
N MET A 189 -2.86 -17.88 -4.29
CA MET A 189 -1.62 -17.47 -4.95
C MET A 189 -0.56 -18.57 -4.93
N GLU A 190 -0.47 -19.36 -3.87
CA GLU A 190 0.39 -20.55 -3.81
C GLU A 190 -0.05 -21.58 -4.85
N LYS A 191 -1.36 -21.85 -4.93
CA LYS A 191 -1.96 -22.74 -5.93
C LYS A 191 -1.65 -22.29 -7.37
N ASP A 192 -1.84 -21.01 -7.69
CA ASP A 192 -1.49 -20.47 -9.01
C ASP A 192 0.01 -20.59 -9.31
N MET A 193 0.86 -20.33 -8.31
CA MET A 193 2.31 -20.45 -8.48
C MET A 193 2.78 -21.90 -8.63
N GLY A 194 1.93 -22.89 -8.32
CA GLY A 194 2.32 -24.30 -8.32
C GLY A 194 3.32 -24.65 -7.22
N VAL A 195 3.39 -23.82 -6.16
CA VAL A 195 4.26 -24.05 -5.01
C VAL A 195 3.55 -24.92 -3.98
N ARG A 196 4.30 -25.45 -3.01
CA ARG A 196 3.71 -26.25 -1.93
C ARG A 196 2.70 -25.40 -1.14
N PRO A 197 1.52 -25.96 -0.79
CA PRO A 197 0.59 -25.30 0.12
C PRO A 197 1.28 -24.93 1.43
N GLY A 198 1.13 -23.67 1.85
CA GLY A 198 1.74 -23.10 3.04
C GLY A 198 3.09 -22.40 2.83
N SER A 199 3.70 -22.45 1.64
CA SER A 199 5.02 -21.84 1.41
C SER A 199 5.03 -20.31 1.58
N LEU A 200 3.95 -19.60 1.26
CA LEU A 200 3.75 -18.21 1.66
C LEU A 200 3.23 -18.12 3.09
N LEU A 201 2.25 -18.93 3.50
CA LEU A 201 1.66 -18.82 4.84
C LEU A 201 2.70 -18.95 5.97
N GLU A 202 3.71 -19.80 5.82
CA GLU A 202 4.83 -19.94 6.75
C GLU A 202 5.64 -18.63 6.86
N ARG A 203 5.80 -17.87 5.78
CA ARG A 203 6.50 -16.57 5.77
C ARG A 203 5.66 -15.42 6.32
N PHE A 204 4.34 -15.56 6.29
CA PHE A 204 3.37 -14.60 6.79
C PHE A 204 2.63 -15.12 8.05
N GLN A 205 3.23 -16.06 8.79
CA GLN A 205 2.67 -16.61 10.04
C GLN A 205 2.38 -15.49 11.05
N ASP A 206 1.34 -15.67 11.86
CA ASP A 206 0.80 -14.65 12.79
C ASP A 206 0.30 -13.34 12.11
N GLN A 207 0.35 -13.28 10.78
CA GLN A 207 -0.22 -12.25 9.92
C GLN A 207 0.21 -10.81 10.30
N PRO A 208 1.53 -10.48 10.29
CA PRO A 208 2.00 -9.14 10.60
C PRO A 208 1.35 -8.09 9.71
N GLN A 209 0.71 -7.11 10.34
CA GLN A 209 -0.15 -6.15 9.66
C GLN A 209 0.08 -4.74 10.18
N GLY A 210 0.07 -3.77 9.29
CA GLY A 210 -0.06 -2.36 9.64
C GLY A 210 -1.06 -1.68 8.73
N ILE A 211 -1.66 -0.59 9.19
CA ILE A 211 -2.58 0.23 8.42
C ILE A 211 -2.00 1.63 8.27
N ARG A 212 -2.03 2.16 7.04
CA ARG A 212 -1.77 3.57 6.74
C ARG A 212 -3.07 4.19 6.29
N MET A 213 -3.60 5.08 7.11
CA MET A 213 -4.73 5.91 6.75
C MET A 213 -4.16 7.19 6.15
N ASN A 214 -4.62 7.57 4.96
CA ASN A 214 -4.12 8.73 4.24
C ASN A 214 -5.23 9.76 4.09
N TYR A 215 -4.88 11.02 4.36
CA TYR A 215 -5.73 12.18 4.14
C TYR A 215 -5.04 13.11 3.14
N TYR A 216 -5.73 13.36 2.02
CA TYR A 216 -5.28 14.24 0.96
C TYR A 216 -6.19 15.48 0.96
N PRO A 217 -5.75 16.61 1.53
CA PRO A 217 -6.54 17.83 1.52
C PRO A 217 -6.76 18.35 0.09
N PRO A 218 -7.85 19.11 -0.18
CA PRO A 218 -8.03 19.77 -1.46
C PRO A 218 -6.91 20.78 -1.72
N CYS A 219 -6.56 20.97 -2.99
CA CYS A 219 -5.53 21.92 -3.41
C CYS A 219 -5.91 22.59 -4.73
N ARG A 220 -6.22 23.90 -4.71
CA ARG A 220 -6.63 24.65 -5.91
C ARG A 220 -5.68 24.50 -7.09
N GLU A 221 -4.38 24.43 -6.81
CA GLU A 221 -3.36 24.16 -7.82
C GLU A 221 -2.95 22.69 -7.83
N ALA A 222 -3.93 21.76 -7.81
CA ALA A 222 -3.71 20.31 -7.77
C ALA A 222 -2.70 19.81 -8.82
N GLY A 223 -2.63 20.45 -9.98
CA GLY A 223 -1.64 20.15 -11.04
C GLY A 223 -0.18 20.45 -10.67
N LYS A 224 0.07 21.20 -9.59
CA LYS A 224 1.42 21.53 -9.09
C LYS A 224 1.88 20.62 -7.95
N VAL A 225 1.04 19.74 -7.40
CA VAL A 225 1.39 18.90 -6.24
C VAL A 225 1.05 17.44 -6.50
N VAL A 226 1.58 16.55 -5.67
CA VAL A 226 1.27 15.11 -5.70
C VAL A 226 0.83 14.69 -4.31
N GLY A 227 -0.24 13.90 -4.20
CA GLY A 227 -0.75 13.44 -2.91
C GLY A 227 0.14 12.36 -2.29
N LEU A 228 0.62 11.41 -3.08
CA LEU A 228 1.61 10.42 -2.67
C LEU A 228 2.54 10.13 -3.84
N SER A 229 3.84 10.33 -3.65
CA SER A 229 4.85 10.18 -4.70
C SER A 229 4.84 8.77 -5.33
N PRO A 230 5.24 8.62 -6.61
CA PRO A 230 5.39 7.32 -7.26
C PRO A 230 6.25 6.34 -6.44
N HIS A 231 5.71 5.16 -6.16
CA HIS A 231 6.37 4.13 -5.38
C HIS A 231 5.81 2.73 -5.65
N THR A 232 6.52 1.72 -5.17
CA THR A 232 6.00 0.36 -4.95
C THR A 232 5.89 0.06 -3.45
N ASP A 233 5.04 -0.89 -3.07
CA ASP A 233 4.82 -1.26 -1.67
C ASP A 233 5.85 -2.28 -1.19
N ALA A 234 6.50 -2.01 -0.05
CA ALA A 234 7.40 -2.96 0.63
C ALA A 234 6.69 -4.15 1.32
N ALA A 235 5.44 -4.43 1.00
CA ALA A 235 4.63 -5.47 1.61
C ALA A 235 4.62 -6.75 0.76
N GLY A 236 3.96 -7.80 1.26
CA GLY A 236 3.55 -8.93 0.41
C GLY A 236 2.30 -8.60 -0.38
N LEU A 237 1.23 -8.23 0.34
CA LEU A 237 -0.02 -7.74 -0.23
C LEU A 237 -0.45 -6.44 0.45
N THR A 238 -1.09 -5.56 -0.31
CA THR A 238 -1.79 -4.39 0.22
C THR A 238 -3.27 -4.48 -0.11
N LEU A 239 -4.13 -4.31 0.89
CA LEU A 239 -5.58 -4.17 0.74
C LEU A 239 -5.95 -2.70 0.97
N LEU A 240 -6.30 -1.99 -0.09
CA LEU A 240 -6.71 -0.59 -0.06
C LEU A 240 -8.23 -0.48 0.02
N LEU A 241 -8.70 0.13 1.11
CA LEU A 241 -10.07 0.61 1.24
C LEU A 241 -10.12 2.10 0.90
N GLN A 242 -10.95 2.44 -0.07
CA GLN A 242 -11.30 3.82 -0.33
C GLN A 242 -12.38 4.27 0.68
N VAL A 243 -12.10 5.32 1.45
CA VAL A 243 -12.94 5.76 2.59
C VAL A 243 -14.06 6.70 2.15
N ASN A 244 -13.81 7.52 1.12
CA ASN A 244 -14.80 8.36 0.48
C ASN A 244 -14.81 8.17 -1.05
N ASP A 245 -15.79 8.71 -1.76
CA ASP A 245 -15.99 8.53 -3.21
C ASP A 245 -14.99 9.32 -4.09
N VAL A 246 -13.95 9.92 -3.52
CA VAL A 246 -13.01 10.78 -4.26
C VAL A 246 -11.91 9.94 -4.92
N PRO A 247 -11.85 9.88 -6.26
CA PRO A 247 -10.81 9.14 -6.97
C PRO A 247 -9.46 9.87 -6.86
N GLY A 248 -8.38 9.09 -6.88
CA GLY A 248 -7.03 9.64 -6.84
C GLY A 248 -5.89 8.63 -7.00
N LEU A 249 -6.18 7.32 -6.96
CA LEU A 249 -5.16 6.31 -7.25
C LEU A 249 -4.84 6.29 -8.74
N GLN A 250 -3.55 6.30 -9.07
CA GLN A 250 -3.05 6.04 -10.41
C GLN A 250 -2.00 4.95 -10.36
N ILE A 251 -2.06 4.00 -11.28
CA ILE A 251 -1.10 2.90 -11.40
C ILE A 251 -0.37 2.97 -12.73
N ARG A 252 0.86 2.46 -12.78
CA ARG A 252 1.59 2.33 -14.05
C ARG A 252 1.12 1.08 -14.79
N ALA A 253 0.29 1.27 -15.80
CA ALA A 253 -0.30 0.20 -16.59
C ALA A 253 0.75 -0.54 -17.45
N PRO A 254 0.42 -1.74 -17.98
CA PRO A 254 1.20 -2.35 -19.03
C PRO A 254 1.44 -1.36 -20.18
N GLY A 255 2.70 -1.17 -20.56
CA GLY A 255 3.10 -0.14 -21.55
C GLY A 255 3.62 1.17 -20.93
N GLY A 256 3.63 1.31 -19.61
CA GLY A 256 4.35 2.37 -18.90
C GLY A 256 3.59 3.69 -18.72
N ARG A 257 2.37 3.79 -19.23
CA ARG A 257 1.50 4.96 -19.01
C ARG A 257 0.82 4.92 -17.65
N TRP A 258 0.52 6.09 -17.10
CA TRP A 258 -0.31 6.19 -15.89
C TRP A 258 -1.77 5.91 -16.25
N LEU A 259 -2.42 5.07 -15.45
CA LEU A 259 -3.84 4.75 -15.56
C LEU A 259 -4.54 5.20 -14.28
N ALA A 260 -5.59 6.00 -14.44
CA ALA A 260 -6.47 6.34 -13.32
C ALA A 260 -7.31 5.12 -12.93
N VAL A 261 -7.23 4.72 -11.65
CA VAL A 261 -8.10 3.67 -11.12
C VAL A 261 -9.43 4.31 -10.73
N GLY A 262 -10.51 3.88 -11.37
CA GLY A 262 -11.86 4.31 -11.03
C GLY A 262 -12.25 3.96 -9.59
N ALA A 263 -13.33 4.55 -9.10
CA ALA A 263 -13.87 4.17 -7.79
C ALA A 263 -14.28 2.68 -7.85
N PRO A 264 -13.76 1.82 -6.93
CA PRO A 264 -14.18 0.43 -6.88
C PRO A 264 -15.67 0.36 -6.50
N PRO A 265 -16.35 -0.76 -6.81
CA PRO A 265 -17.69 -1.04 -6.29
C PRO A 265 -17.75 -0.81 -4.77
N ASP A 266 -18.92 -0.43 -4.27
CA ASP A 266 -19.04 -0.20 -2.83
C ASP A 266 -18.67 -1.46 -2.03
N GLY A 267 -17.99 -1.26 -0.90
CA GLY A 267 -17.40 -2.33 -0.10
C GLY A 267 -16.10 -2.94 -0.63
N ALA A 268 -15.82 -2.87 -1.93
CA ALA A 268 -14.71 -3.59 -2.55
C ALA A 268 -13.32 -3.02 -2.19
N PHE A 269 -12.32 -3.90 -2.18
CA PHE A 269 -10.91 -3.52 -2.01
C PHE A 269 -10.22 -3.35 -3.35
N VAL A 270 -9.29 -2.41 -3.43
CA VAL A 270 -8.22 -2.48 -4.44
C VAL A 270 -7.05 -3.22 -3.81
N VAL A 271 -6.61 -4.31 -4.43
CA VAL A 271 -5.52 -5.15 -3.92
C VAL A 271 -4.33 -5.02 -4.85
N ASN A 272 -3.12 -4.91 -4.27
CA ASN A 272 -1.89 -4.97 -5.04
C ASN A 272 -0.83 -5.87 -4.43
N VAL A 273 -0.02 -6.43 -5.32
CA VAL A 273 1.19 -7.17 -5.01
C VAL A 273 2.26 -6.17 -4.58
N GLY A 274 2.98 -6.46 -3.51
CA GLY A 274 4.14 -5.69 -3.08
C GLY A 274 5.47 -6.36 -3.43
N ASP A 275 6.56 -5.63 -3.20
CA ASP A 275 7.93 -5.99 -3.56
C ASP A 275 8.35 -7.35 -2.99
N ILE A 276 7.95 -7.64 -1.75
CA ILE A 276 8.30 -8.90 -1.08
C ILE A 276 7.67 -10.08 -1.83
N LEU A 277 6.43 -9.96 -2.28
CA LEU A 277 5.76 -11.03 -3.01
C LEU A 277 6.26 -11.12 -4.47
N GLU A 278 6.64 -10.00 -5.11
CA GLU A 278 7.37 -10.06 -6.39
C GLU A 278 8.68 -10.85 -6.23
N ILE A 279 9.46 -10.57 -5.18
CA ILE A 279 10.72 -11.27 -4.90
C ILE A 279 10.47 -12.76 -4.61
N MET A 280 9.52 -13.08 -3.71
CA MET A 280 9.19 -14.46 -3.34
C MET A 280 8.65 -15.27 -4.52
N SER A 281 7.89 -14.65 -5.41
CA SER A 281 7.40 -15.28 -6.64
C SER A 281 8.45 -15.36 -7.76
N ASN A 282 9.71 -15.02 -7.48
CA ASN A 282 10.80 -14.93 -8.46
C ASN A 282 10.45 -14.04 -9.68
N GLY A 283 9.63 -13.00 -9.47
CA GLY A 283 9.16 -12.10 -10.51
C GLY A 283 7.97 -12.61 -11.34
N LYS A 284 7.32 -13.71 -10.95
CA LYS A 284 6.07 -14.18 -11.58
C LYS A 284 4.95 -13.17 -11.35
N TYR A 285 4.80 -12.65 -10.14
CA TYR A 285 3.90 -11.54 -9.84
C TYR A 285 4.64 -10.21 -9.87
N ARG A 286 3.92 -9.13 -10.17
CA ARG A 286 4.50 -7.80 -10.34
C ARG A 286 4.03 -6.84 -9.24
N SER A 287 4.98 -6.30 -8.49
CA SER A 287 4.78 -5.12 -7.64
C SER A 287 4.78 -3.88 -8.52
N VAL A 288 3.68 -3.15 -8.65
CA VAL A 288 3.54 -2.09 -9.67
C VAL A 288 3.66 -0.69 -9.07
N GLU A 289 4.38 0.17 -9.79
CA GLU A 289 4.54 1.58 -9.43
C GLU A 289 3.17 2.27 -9.47
N HIS A 290 2.85 2.97 -8.40
CA HIS A 290 1.59 3.67 -8.23
C HIS A 290 1.78 4.99 -7.46
N ARG A 291 0.80 5.89 -7.58
CA ARG A 291 0.81 7.20 -6.92
C ARG A 291 -0.61 7.62 -6.53
N ALA A 292 -0.71 8.64 -5.68
CA ALA A 292 -1.98 9.30 -5.41
C ALA A 292 -1.96 10.76 -5.86
N VAL A 293 -2.99 11.18 -6.59
CA VAL A 293 -3.22 12.57 -6.98
C VAL A 293 -4.27 13.22 -6.09
N VAL A 294 -4.23 14.55 -6.01
CA VAL A 294 -5.16 15.36 -5.21
C VAL A 294 -6.23 16.01 -6.10
N ARG A 295 -7.34 16.41 -5.50
CA ARG A 295 -8.42 17.14 -6.17
C ARG A 295 -8.45 18.61 -5.73
N PRO A 296 -8.94 19.53 -6.58
CA PRO A 296 -8.94 20.96 -6.24
C PRO A 296 -9.96 21.35 -5.18
N ASP A 297 -11.05 20.60 -5.07
CA ASP A 297 -12.28 20.99 -4.39
C ASP A 297 -12.75 19.99 -3.33
N ARG A 298 -12.17 18.78 -3.29
CA ARG A 298 -12.59 17.69 -2.40
C ARG A 298 -11.38 16.99 -1.77
N GLU A 299 -11.48 16.69 -0.49
CA GLU A 299 -10.51 15.84 0.20
C GLU A 299 -10.67 14.38 -0.21
N ARG A 300 -9.56 13.64 -0.29
CA ARG A 300 -9.59 12.18 -0.46
C ARG A 300 -9.13 11.51 0.83
N VAL A 301 -9.80 10.43 1.21
CA VAL A 301 -9.40 9.60 2.35
C VAL A 301 -9.32 8.14 1.92
N SER A 302 -8.26 7.45 2.34
CA SER A 302 -8.08 6.02 2.06
C SER A 302 -7.38 5.31 3.22
N ALA A 303 -7.55 4.01 3.33
CA ALA A 303 -6.93 3.17 4.34
C ALA A 303 -6.28 1.95 3.67
N ALA A 304 -4.94 1.93 3.65
CA ALA A 304 -4.15 0.84 3.09
C ALA A 304 -3.68 -0.10 4.20
N VAL A 305 -4.02 -1.38 4.08
CA VAL A 305 -3.61 -2.43 5.02
C VAL A 305 -2.50 -3.26 4.39
N PHE A 306 -1.32 -3.23 5.00
CA PHE A 306 -0.13 -3.92 4.50
C PHE A 306 0.03 -5.26 5.22
N HIS A 307 0.02 -6.34 4.46
CA HIS A 307 0.32 -7.69 4.92
C HIS A 307 1.80 -7.98 4.67
N ARG A 308 2.55 -8.16 5.75
CA ARG A 308 4.02 -8.24 5.75
C ARG A 308 4.46 -9.61 6.28
N PRO A 309 5.63 -10.11 5.86
CA PRO A 309 6.14 -11.35 6.41
C PRO A 309 6.60 -11.15 7.87
N CYS A 310 6.94 -12.24 8.52
CA CYS A 310 7.44 -12.28 9.89
C CYS A 310 8.79 -11.56 10.02
N GLN A 311 9.10 -11.09 11.23
CA GLN A 311 10.31 -10.30 11.45
C GLN A 311 11.60 -11.07 11.14
N ASP A 312 11.59 -12.38 11.36
CA ASP A 312 12.67 -13.34 11.11
C ASP A 312 12.62 -13.97 9.73
N ALA A 313 11.63 -13.61 8.89
CA ALA A 313 11.51 -14.16 7.55
C ALA A 313 12.68 -13.73 6.66
N VAL A 314 13.11 -14.65 5.80
CA VAL A 314 13.99 -14.34 4.66
C VAL A 314 13.13 -13.87 3.50
N VAL A 315 13.44 -12.70 2.95
CA VAL A 315 12.89 -12.17 1.71
C VAL A 315 13.79 -12.64 0.57
N GLY A 316 13.29 -13.54 -0.27
CA GLY A 316 14.00 -14.13 -1.40
C GLY A 316 13.07 -15.05 -2.20
N PRO A 317 13.44 -15.46 -3.42
CA PRO A 317 12.64 -16.38 -4.22
C PRO A 317 12.30 -17.66 -3.46
N LEU A 318 11.06 -18.13 -3.59
CA LEU A 318 10.65 -19.42 -3.06
C LEU A 318 11.49 -20.53 -3.72
N PRO A 319 12.05 -21.49 -2.95
CA PRO A 319 12.90 -22.55 -3.50
C PRO A 319 12.25 -23.34 -4.63
N GLU A 320 10.95 -23.55 -4.57
CA GLU A 320 10.17 -24.28 -5.58
C GLU A 320 10.12 -23.56 -6.94
N LEU A 321 10.44 -22.26 -6.97
CA LEU A 321 10.46 -21.43 -8.17
C LEU A 321 11.89 -21.25 -8.74
N VAL A 322 12.89 -21.93 -8.17
CA VAL A 322 14.31 -21.84 -8.56
C VAL A 322 14.97 -23.21 -8.69
N GLY A 323 15.57 -23.55 -9.85
CA GLY A 323 16.52 -24.67 -9.99
C GLY A 323 16.20 -25.76 -11.04
N GLU A 324 17.15 -26.69 -11.22
CA GLU A 324 17.28 -27.64 -12.35
C GLU A 324 16.12 -28.66 -12.52
N GLY A 325 15.16 -28.70 -11.59
CA GLY A 325 13.98 -29.59 -11.62
C GLY A 325 12.71 -28.97 -12.21
N GLY A 326 12.81 -27.82 -12.90
CA GLY A 326 11.67 -27.14 -13.54
C GLY A 326 11.43 -25.69 -13.08
N GLY A 327 12.34 -25.09 -12.29
CA GLY A 327 12.31 -23.68 -11.91
C GLY A 327 13.23 -22.80 -12.74
N ASP A 328 12.97 -21.49 -12.77
CA ASP A 328 13.83 -20.50 -13.43
C ASP A 328 15.14 -20.25 -12.64
N ASN A 329 16.13 -19.61 -13.26
CA ASN A 329 17.24 -19.02 -12.48
C ASN A 329 16.70 -17.97 -11.49
N ALA A 330 17.32 -17.89 -10.31
CA ALA A 330 16.97 -16.85 -9.34
C ALA A 330 17.16 -15.46 -9.95
N ARG A 331 16.12 -14.62 -9.89
CA ARG A 331 16.13 -13.25 -10.42
C ARG A 331 16.45 -12.20 -9.37
N TYR A 332 16.30 -12.53 -8.09
CA TYR A 332 16.45 -11.63 -6.95
C TYR A 332 17.39 -12.26 -5.90
N THR A 333 18.14 -11.41 -5.18
CA THR A 333 18.95 -11.84 -4.03
C THR A 333 18.09 -12.04 -2.79
N SER A 334 18.54 -12.90 -1.86
CA SER A 334 17.87 -13.14 -0.58
C SER A 334 18.48 -12.31 0.55
N MET A 335 17.65 -11.80 1.46
CA MET A 335 18.08 -11.07 2.67
C MET A 335 17.04 -11.21 3.80
N GLY A 336 17.42 -10.87 5.04
CA GLY A 336 16.47 -10.84 6.15
C GLY A 336 15.45 -9.71 5.99
N TYR A 337 14.20 -9.92 6.42
CA TYR A 337 13.14 -8.91 6.31
C TYR A 337 13.49 -7.57 6.97
N LEU A 338 14.12 -7.59 8.16
CA LEU A 338 14.56 -6.35 8.82
C LEU A 338 15.61 -5.57 8.01
N GLU A 339 16.50 -6.28 7.31
CA GLU A 339 17.48 -5.67 6.42
C GLU A 339 16.81 -5.06 5.19
N PHE A 340 15.87 -5.80 4.59
CA PHE A 340 15.03 -5.32 3.48
C PHE A 340 14.30 -4.02 3.87
N MET A 341 13.59 -4.00 5.00
CA MET A 341 12.86 -2.82 5.46
C MET A 341 13.80 -1.66 5.79
N LYS A 342 14.98 -1.91 6.38
CA LYS A 342 15.97 -0.86 6.63
C LYS A 342 16.42 -0.21 5.32
N ARG A 343 16.70 -1.02 4.30
CA ARG A 343 17.09 -0.51 2.97
C ARG A 343 15.94 0.26 2.32
N TYR A 344 14.71 -0.22 2.41
CA TYR A 344 13.52 0.45 1.88
C TYR A 344 13.29 1.83 2.53
N TYR A 345 13.27 1.92 3.87
CA TYR A 345 13.03 3.19 4.57
C TYR A 345 14.21 4.17 4.51
N SER A 346 15.41 3.69 4.20
CA SER A 346 16.57 4.58 3.96
C SER A 346 16.54 5.25 2.58
N ALA A 347 15.68 4.77 1.67
CA ALA A 347 15.51 5.33 0.34
C ALA A 347 14.36 6.36 0.31
N LYS A 348 14.43 7.31 -0.63
CA LYS A 348 13.28 8.13 -0.99
C LYS A 348 12.27 7.29 -1.77
N LEU A 349 11.00 7.70 -1.75
CA LEU A 349 9.99 7.14 -2.67
C LEU A 349 10.37 7.58 -4.08
N ASP A 350 10.91 6.63 -4.85
CA ASP A 350 11.48 6.86 -6.17
C ASP A 350 11.15 5.67 -7.09
N GLY A 351 9.85 5.42 -7.23
CA GLY A 351 9.33 4.37 -8.08
C GLY A 351 9.80 2.97 -7.71
N ARG A 352 10.35 2.25 -8.70
CA ARG A 352 10.85 0.87 -8.58
C ARG A 352 12.34 0.75 -8.24
N ASN A 353 13.06 1.86 -8.11
CA ASN A 353 14.53 1.85 -8.06
C ASN A 353 15.10 0.97 -6.93
N HIS A 354 14.41 0.91 -5.79
CA HIS A 354 14.77 0.01 -4.69
C HIS A 354 14.73 -1.46 -5.11
N LEU A 355 13.60 -1.90 -5.67
CA LEU A 355 13.34 -3.28 -6.08
C LEU A 355 14.25 -3.72 -7.24
N ASP A 356 14.45 -2.85 -8.23
CA ASP A 356 15.35 -3.15 -9.35
C ASP A 356 16.82 -3.29 -8.88
N GLY A 357 17.19 -2.58 -7.81
CA GLY A 357 18.49 -2.73 -7.15
C GLY A 357 18.67 -4.06 -6.39
N LEU A 358 17.66 -4.92 -6.30
CA LEU A 358 17.72 -6.27 -5.70
C LEU A 358 17.82 -7.39 -6.73
N ARG A 359 17.74 -7.05 -8.02
CA ARG A 359 17.87 -8.02 -9.11
C ARG A 359 19.31 -8.53 -9.24
N ILE A 360 19.44 -9.83 -9.48
CA ILE A 360 20.73 -10.45 -9.79
C ILE A 360 21.13 -9.99 -11.20
N LYS A 361 22.25 -9.26 -11.30
CA LYS A 361 22.82 -8.90 -12.59
C LYS A 361 23.44 -10.14 -13.21
N LEU A 362 22.88 -10.61 -14.33
CA LEU A 362 23.54 -11.62 -15.15
C LEU A 362 24.84 -11.01 -15.66
N SER A 363 25.99 -11.57 -15.28
CA SER A 363 27.25 -11.23 -15.91
C SER A 363 27.14 -11.61 -17.38
N SER A 364 27.21 -10.62 -18.27
CA SER A 364 27.43 -10.91 -19.69
C SER A 364 28.76 -11.64 -19.78
N SER A 365 28.72 -12.95 -20.03
CA SER A 365 29.90 -13.70 -20.42
C SER A 365 30.44 -13.02 -21.66
N LYS A 366 31.59 -12.35 -21.53
CA LYS A 366 32.36 -11.88 -22.69
C LYS A 366 32.70 -13.14 -23.50
N VAL A 367 32.12 -13.25 -24.69
CA VAL A 367 32.59 -14.16 -25.73
C VAL A 367 33.88 -13.61 -26.30
#